data_AF-A0A1Q9GSD1-F1
#
_entry.id   AF-A0A1Q9GSD1-F1
#
_cell.length_a   1.000
_cell.length_b   1.000
_cell.length_c   1.000
_cell.angle_alpha   90.00
_cell.angle_beta   90.00
_cell.angle_gamma   90.00
#
_symmetry.space_group_name_H-M   'P 1'
#
loop_
_entity.id
_entity.type
_entity.pdbx_description
1 polymer ?
#
loop_
_entity_poly.entity_id
_entity_poly.type
_entity_poly.pdbx_seq_one_letter_code
_entity_poly.pdbx_strand_id
1 'polypeptide(L)'
;MVIAAGSLSFPDLNSNAKPIGTCANLAALVNHLGYIPAQNAMNLELEMLKDGKPVDSSLESKRSYLISECLKSGLPKSVIDDHLMALCERNKYHPVKAYLDNEVWDGIKRIDSLIEAMNPKDMRIAKAVMTKWLVACVAALYESHFSCKIVPILQGGQSFKKTAFISRFANVIPGSFLEGAELNPDNKDSLLSCIKSWIVELGELERTSKNSQGSLKAFITKANDSVRPPYGRSDIKKMRQTTLIATVNGTEFLRDETGSSRYAVIELEKAIDMVTVNHLLGWEYQDGRTTHIAPDKLKQLWLEAKSMYENGASWELSASELDAIAKVNQQHNFKGNWYEVLEGRFVDVDMEHRHFEWMKASEICSYFDIANNHVRMVGKALKMMAEDGLLEVKKGRARSTHYRIPVISEK
;
A
#
# COMPACT_ATOMS: atom_id res chain seq x y z
N MET A 1 43.68 -1.73 12.15
CA MET A 1 44.77 -1.10 11.38
C MET A 1 44.29 0.29 11.00
N VAL A 2 44.78 1.34 11.67
CA VAL A 2 44.37 2.73 11.42
C VAL A 2 44.98 3.15 10.09
N ILE A 3 44.17 3.28 9.05
CA ILE A 3 44.61 3.84 7.77
C ILE A 3 44.83 5.33 8.02
N ALA A 4 46.06 5.80 7.82
CA ALA A 4 46.40 7.22 7.89
C ALA A 4 45.48 8.00 6.94
N ALA A 5 44.74 8.98 7.45
CA ALA A 5 43.94 9.88 6.63
C ALA A 5 44.88 10.64 5.69
N GLY A 6 44.85 10.31 4.40
CA GLY A 6 45.63 11.02 3.39
C GLY A 6 45.25 12.50 3.37
N SER A 7 46.21 13.38 3.08
CA SER A 7 45.96 14.82 2.92
C SER A 7 44.90 15.05 1.85
N LEU A 8 43.86 15.83 2.16
CA LEU A 8 42.84 16.25 1.20
C LEU A 8 43.50 16.94 -0.02
N SER A 9 43.22 16.42 -1.22
CA SER A 9 43.71 16.96 -2.49
C SER A 9 42.54 17.14 -3.44
N PHE A 10 42.47 18.31 -4.09
CA PHE A 10 41.41 18.66 -5.02
C PHE A 10 41.89 18.50 -6.47
N PRO A 11 41.16 17.77 -7.33
CA PRO A 11 41.53 17.58 -8.74
C PRO A 11 41.46 18.86 -9.57
N ASP A 12 40.52 19.77 -9.28
CA ASP A 12 40.27 20.96 -10.10
C ASP A 12 40.65 22.25 -9.36
N LEU A 13 41.72 22.92 -9.79
CA LEU A 13 42.19 24.17 -9.21
C LEU A 13 42.10 25.32 -10.23
N ASN A 14 41.90 26.55 -9.74
CA ASN A 14 42.05 27.75 -10.57
C ASN A 14 43.53 28.15 -10.73
N SER A 15 43.77 29.23 -11.48
CA SER A 15 45.11 29.80 -11.71
C SER A 15 45.87 30.18 -10.43
N ASN A 16 45.19 30.34 -9.30
CA ASN A 16 45.76 30.67 -7.99
C ASN A 16 45.89 29.43 -7.08
N ALA A 17 45.84 28.22 -7.65
CA ALA A 17 45.89 26.94 -6.93
C ALA A 17 44.78 26.76 -5.86
N LYS A 18 43.65 27.46 -6.00
CA LYS A 18 42.48 27.30 -5.12
C LYS A 18 41.45 26.35 -5.76
N PRO A 19 40.79 25.49 -4.97
CA PRO A 19 39.76 24.61 -5.49
C PRO A 19 38.56 25.38 -6.03
N ILE A 20 38.01 24.92 -7.15
CA ILE A 20 36.81 25.49 -7.78
C ILE A 20 35.58 24.61 -7.55
N GLY A 21 34.38 25.16 -7.77
CA GLY A 21 33.10 24.49 -7.51
C GLY A 21 32.73 23.41 -8.54
N THR A 22 33.51 22.33 -8.62
CA THR A 22 33.24 21.19 -9.49
C THR A 22 32.67 19.99 -8.72
N CYS A 23 31.95 19.12 -9.43
CA CYS A 23 31.45 17.86 -8.90
C CYS A 23 32.60 16.97 -8.36
N ALA A 24 33.74 16.94 -9.06
CA ALA A 24 34.90 16.14 -8.68
C ALA A 24 35.55 16.63 -7.37
N ASN A 25 35.63 17.94 -7.16
CA ASN A 25 36.13 18.50 -5.90
C ASN A 25 35.19 18.24 -4.72
N LEU A 26 33.87 18.33 -4.92
CA LEU A 26 32.92 17.95 -3.87
C LEU A 26 33.04 16.46 -3.52
N ALA A 27 33.17 15.59 -4.53
CA ALA A 27 33.40 14.16 -4.29
C ALA A 27 34.70 13.91 -3.49
N ALA A 28 35.79 14.60 -3.84
CA ALA A 28 37.06 14.49 -3.12
C ALA A 28 36.92 14.90 -1.64
N LEU A 29 36.22 16.01 -1.36
CA LEU A 29 35.94 16.45 0.01
C LEU A 29 35.12 15.42 0.78
N VAL A 30 34.00 14.97 0.23
CA VAL A 30 33.10 14.05 0.95
C VAL A 30 33.77 12.69 1.20
N ASN A 31 34.53 12.18 0.23
CA ASN A 31 35.31 10.95 0.39
C ASN A 31 36.40 11.10 1.47
N HIS A 32 37.08 12.25 1.53
CA HIS A 32 38.08 12.53 2.57
C HIS A 32 37.45 12.56 3.98
N LEU A 33 36.21 13.04 4.10
CA LEU A 33 35.44 13.02 5.35
C LEU A 33 34.93 11.61 5.72
N GLY A 34 35.15 10.61 4.86
CA GLY A 34 34.74 9.22 5.07
C GLY A 34 33.25 8.98 4.85
N TYR A 35 32.59 9.80 4.03
CA TYR A 35 31.19 9.64 3.67
C TYR A 35 31.02 9.24 2.20
N ILE A 36 29.92 8.55 1.92
CA ILE A 36 29.46 8.25 0.56
C ILE A 36 28.11 8.96 0.39
N PRO A 37 28.01 10.00 -0.46
CA PRO A 37 26.72 10.57 -0.83
C PRO A 37 25.90 9.53 -1.56
N ALA A 38 24.66 9.31 -1.11
CA ALA A 38 23.75 8.33 -1.68
C ALA A 38 22.33 8.89 -1.78
N GLN A 39 21.55 8.36 -2.71
CA GLN A 39 20.11 8.61 -2.77
C GLN A 39 19.39 7.37 -2.25
N ASN A 40 18.52 7.56 -1.25
CA ASN A 40 17.65 6.53 -0.76
C ASN A 40 16.51 6.32 -1.79
N ALA A 41 16.54 5.18 -2.48
CA ALA A 41 15.58 4.86 -3.53
C ALA A 41 14.16 4.67 -2.99
N MET A 42 13.99 4.37 -1.69
CA MET A 42 12.68 4.21 -1.07
C MET A 42 11.97 5.57 -0.93
N ASN A 43 12.61 6.53 -0.26
CA ASN A 43 11.98 7.80 0.13
C ASN A 43 12.46 9.03 -0.66
N LEU A 44 13.43 8.86 -1.57
CA LEU A 44 14.07 9.88 -2.40
C LEU A 44 14.96 10.88 -1.65
N GLU A 45 15.26 10.62 -0.37
CA GLU A 45 16.11 11.49 0.44
C GLU A 45 17.58 11.39 0.03
N LEU A 46 18.28 12.52 0.15
CA LEU A 46 19.73 12.58 -0.01
C LEU A 46 20.37 12.24 1.33
N GLU A 47 21.23 11.23 1.33
CA GLU A 47 21.85 10.71 2.53
C GLU A 47 23.37 10.70 2.42
N MET A 48 24.01 10.69 3.58
CA MET A 48 25.44 10.45 3.71
C MET A 48 25.60 9.10 4.40
N LEU A 49 26.21 8.15 3.71
CA LEU A 49 26.51 6.85 4.27
C LEU A 49 27.90 6.85 4.89
N LYS A 50 28.03 6.25 6.07
CA LYS A 50 29.29 5.94 6.72
C LYS A 50 29.28 4.45 7.04
N ASP A 51 30.31 3.73 6.60
CA ASP A 51 30.38 2.26 6.74
C ASP A 51 29.12 1.55 6.21
N GLY A 52 28.57 2.05 5.10
CA GLY A 52 27.37 1.51 4.44
C GLY A 52 26.03 1.86 5.12
N LYS A 53 26.03 2.66 6.19
CA LYS A 53 24.82 3.04 6.93
C LYS A 53 24.56 4.55 6.86
N PRO A 54 23.29 4.98 6.77
CA PRO A 54 22.96 6.40 6.80
C PRO A 54 23.32 7.02 8.15
N VAL A 55 23.92 8.21 8.11
CA VAL A 55 24.19 9.00 9.32
C VAL A 55 22.86 9.50 9.87
N ASP A 56 22.60 9.20 11.14
CA ASP A 56 21.43 9.65 11.90
C ASP A 56 21.57 11.14 12.25
N SER A 57 21.19 11.99 11.30
CA SER A 57 21.11 13.44 11.46
C SER A 57 20.21 14.04 10.37
N SER A 58 19.64 15.21 10.67
CA SER A 58 18.78 15.91 9.72
C SER A 58 19.54 16.33 8.46
N LEU A 59 18.81 16.55 7.36
CA LEU A 59 19.38 17.10 6.12
C LEU A 59 20.08 18.45 6.39
N GLU A 60 19.48 19.29 7.23
CA GLU A 60 20.05 20.60 7.60
C GLU A 60 21.34 20.45 8.41
N SER A 61 21.41 19.48 9.33
CA SER A 61 22.63 19.17 10.08
C SER A 61 23.75 18.71 9.14
N LYS A 62 23.44 17.79 8.21
CA LYS A 62 24.38 17.32 7.19
C LYS A 62 24.85 18.46 6.29
N ARG A 63 23.94 19.31 5.83
CA ARG A 63 24.24 20.47 4.99
C ARG A 63 25.10 21.50 5.71
N SER A 64 24.78 21.82 6.96
CA SER A 64 25.57 22.74 7.80
C SER A 64 27.00 22.24 8.02
N TYR A 65 27.15 20.93 8.25
CA TYR A 65 28.45 20.29 8.35
C TYR A 65 29.27 20.41 7.06
N LEU A 66 28.68 20.07 5.90
CA LEU A 66 29.36 20.20 4.60
C LEU A 66 29.74 21.65 4.28
N ILE A 67 28.90 22.63 4.62
CA ILE A 67 29.24 24.05 4.45
C ILE A 67 30.50 24.39 5.24
N SER A 68 30.58 23.92 6.48
CA SER A 68 31.75 24.16 7.35
C SER A 68 33.03 23.56 6.75
N GLU A 69 32.96 22.33 6.25
CA GLU A 69 34.11 21.64 5.65
C GLU A 69 34.52 22.23 4.28
N CYS A 70 33.56 22.72 3.49
CA CYS A 70 33.87 23.49 2.28
C CYS A 70 34.66 24.76 2.61
N LEU A 71 34.22 25.53 3.62
CA LEU A 71 34.89 26.77 4.01
C LEU A 71 36.30 26.52 4.57
N LYS A 72 36.49 25.46 5.37
CA LYS A 72 37.82 25.08 5.90
C LYS A 72 38.80 24.67 4.80
N SER A 73 38.30 24.03 3.73
CA SER A 73 39.10 23.53 2.62
C SER A 73 39.28 24.54 1.48
N GLY A 74 38.61 25.70 1.55
CA GLY A 74 38.63 26.72 0.51
C GLY A 74 37.71 26.44 -0.69
N LEU A 75 36.90 25.39 -0.63
CA LEU A 75 35.94 25.02 -1.67
C LEU A 75 34.69 25.92 -1.59
N PRO A 76 34.16 26.45 -2.72
CA PRO A 76 32.95 27.27 -2.69
C PRO A 76 31.73 26.50 -2.19
N LYS A 77 31.03 27.01 -1.17
CA LYS A 77 29.84 26.34 -0.59
C LYS A 77 28.69 26.09 -1.58
N SER A 78 28.60 26.87 -2.66
CA SER A 78 27.57 26.69 -3.70
C SER A 78 27.68 25.32 -4.39
N VAL A 79 28.87 24.71 -4.37
CA VAL A 79 29.11 23.38 -4.94
C VAL A 79 28.17 22.32 -4.36
N ILE A 80 27.73 22.49 -3.11
CA ILE A 80 26.82 21.57 -2.43
C ILE A 80 25.47 21.58 -3.14
N ASP A 81 24.89 22.75 -3.34
CA ASP A 81 23.58 22.90 -3.98
C ASP A 81 23.64 22.54 -5.48
N ASP A 82 24.79 22.75 -6.12
CA ASP A 82 24.99 22.47 -7.55
C ASP A 82 25.24 20.98 -7.86
N HIS A 83 25.95 20.25 -6.99
CA HIS A 83 26.47 18.92 -7.32
C HIS A 83 26.09 17.79 -6.36
N LEU A 84 25.60 18.06 -5.15
CA LEU A 84 25.34 16.99 -4.17
C LEU A 84 24.30 15.99 -4.67
N MET A 85 23.20 16.47 -5.25
CA MET A 85 22.16 15.60 -5.83
C MET A 85 22.74 14.67 -6.90
N ALA A 86 23.55 15.21 -7.81
CA ALA A 86 24.19 14.43 -8.87
C ALA A 86 25.17 13.38 -8.32
N LEU A 87 25.85 13.65 -7.19
CA LEU A 87 26.67 12.66 -6.51
C LEU A 87 25.83 11.55 -5.87
N CYS A 88 24.75 11.91 -5.17
CA CYS A 88 23.84 10.95 -4.55
C CYS A 88 23.17 10.03 -5.59
N GLU A 89 22.77 10.55 -6.75
CA GLU A 89 22.12 9.77 -7.81
C GLU A 89 23.03 8.71 -8.44
N ARG A 90 24.36 8.85 -8.33
CA ARG A 90 25.33 7.82 -8.77
C ARG A 90 25.39 6.63 -7.81
N ASN A 91 24.98 6.83 -6.56
CA ASN A 91 25.02 5.83 -5.50
C ASN A 91 23.61 5.62 -4.93
N LYS A 92 22.68 5.13 -5.76
CA LYS A 92 21.33 4.78 -5.31
C LYS A 92 21.38 3.50 -4.50
N TYR A 93 20.66 3.46 -3.39
CA TYR A 93 20.46 2.25 -2.62
C TYR A 93 19.03 2.19 -2.10
N HIS A 94 18.48 0.98 -1.96
CA HIS A 94 17.19 0.80 -1.29
C HIS A 94 17.46 0.18 0.08
N PRO A 95 17.07 0.83 1.19
CA PRO A 95 17.48 0.40 2.53
C PRO A 95 16.89 -0.98 2.91
N VAL A 96 15.68 -1.32 2.46
CA VAL A 96 15.14 -2.69 2.63
C VAL A 96 15.93 -3.72 1.81
N LYS A 97 16.39 -3.36 0.60
CA LYS A 97 17.18 -4.26 -0.24
C LYS A 97 18.52 -4.53 0.45
N ALA A 98 19.19 -3.48 0.94
CA ALA A 98 20.41 -3.59 1.72
C ALA A 98 20.23 -4.42 3.02
N TYR A 99 19.05 -4.35 3.66
CA TYR A 99 18.70 -5.18 4.82
C TYR A 99 18.57 -6.69 4.51
N LEU A 100 18.23 -7.04 3.26
CA LEU A 100 18.03 -8.43 2.80
C LEU A 100 19.20 -8.97 1.97
N ASP A 101 20.08 -8.11 1.47
CA ASP A 101 21.25 -8.50 0.68
C ASP A 101 22.32 -9.14 1.58
N ASN A 102 23.06 -10.12 1.04
CA ASN A 102 24.13 -10.86 1.71
C ASN A 102 23.70 -11.68 2.94
N GLU A 103 22.41 -11.98 3.05
CA GLU A 103 21.81 -12.77 4.13
C GLU A 103 21.20 -14.06 3.54
N VAL A 104 21.16 -15.13 4.34
CA VAL A 104 20.70 -16.46 3.90
C VAL A 104 19.48 -16.87 4.70
N TRP A 105 18.46 -17.37 4.00
CA TRP A 105 17.28 -17.96 4.64
C TRP A 105 17.67 -19.24 5.40
N ASP A 106 17.18 -19.36 6.62
CA ASP A 106 17.47 -20.48 7.52
C ASP A 106 16.68 -21.77 7.22
N GLY A 107 15.84 -21.76 6.19
CA GLY A 107 15.03 -22.91 5.78
C GLY A 107 13.77 -23.13 6.64
N ILE A 108 13.52 -22.31 7.66
CA ILE A 108 12.34 -22.42 8.51
C ILE A 108 11.20 -21.62 7.87
N LYS A 109 10.08 -22.33 7.61
CA LYS A 109 8.86 -21.75 7.04
C LYS A 109 8.10 -20.95 8.09
N ARG A 110 8.03 -19.63 7.92
CA ARG A 110 7.35 -18.67 8.79
C ARG A 110 6.13 -18.06 8.10
N ILE A 111 6.13 -17.93 6.78
CA ILE A 111 5.02 -17.34 6.02
C ILE A 111 3.72 -18.13 6.26
N ASP A 112 3.77 -19.45 6.23
CA ASP A 112 2.59 -20.30 6.47
C ASP A 112 2.01 -20.05 7.88
N SER A 113 2.84 -20.05 8.92
CA SER A 113 2.41 -19.77 10.30
C SER A 113 1.91 -18.33 10.49
N LEU A 114 2.50 -17.36 9.76
CA LEU A 114 2.04 -15.97 9.78
C LEU A 114 0.61 -15.87 9.21
N ILE A 115 0.33 -16.58 8.12
CA ILE A 115 -0.98 -16.62 7.46
C ILE A 115 -2.00 -17.35 8.33
N GLU A 116 -1.62 -18.46 8.96
CA GLU A 116 -2.46 -19.19 9.91
C GLU A 116 -2.90 -18.31 11.10
N ALA A 117 -1.96 -17.52 11.65
CA ALA A 117 -2.24 -16.62 12.76
C ALA A 117 -3.26 -15.52 12.43
N MET A 118 -3.52 -15.24 11.14
CA MET A 118 -4.57 -14.32 10.71
C MET A 118 -5.98 -14.81 11.05
N ASN A 119 -6.16 -16.13 11.26
CA ASN A 119 -7.46 -16.78 11.38
C ASN A 119 -8.40 -16.51 10.18
N PRO A 120 -7.98 -16.79 8.93
CA PRO A 120 -8.82 -16.54 7.76
C PRO A 120 -9.99 -17.53 7.68
N LYS A 121 -11.15 -17.09 7.18
CA LYS A 121 -12.30 -17.96 6.88
C LYS A 121 -11.98 -18.99 5.79
N ASP A 122 -11.25 -18.59 4.74
CA ASP A 122 -10.72 -19.50 3.71
C ASP A 122 -9.19 -19.44 3.70
N MET A 123 -8.57 -20.49 4.25
CA MET A 123 -7.12 -20.64 4.30
C MET A 123 -6.46 -20.66 2.92
N ARG A 124 -7.13 -21.22 1.89
CA ARG A 124 -6.56 -21.31 0.55
C ARG A 124 -6.47 -19.93 -0.09
N ILE A 125 -7.51 -19.11 0.08
CA ILE A 125 -7.51 -17.72 -0.41
C ILE A 125 -6.44 -16.91 0.31
N ALA A 126 -6.40 -16.98 1.65
CA ALA A 126 -5.40 -16.26 2.43
C ALA A 126 -3.97 -16.66 2.03
N LYS A 127 -3.71 -17.96 1.86
CA LYS A 127 -2.41 -18.48 1.42
C LYS A 127 -2.03 -18.00 0.03
N ALA A 128 -2.93 -18.14 -0.95
CA ALA A 128 -2.69 -17.68 -2.31
C ALA A 128 -2.35 -16.17 -2.36
N VAL A 129 -3.14 -15.35 -1.68
CA VAL A 129 -3.01 -13.89 -1.71
C VAL A 129 -1.77 -13.43 -0.95
N MET A 130 -1.61 -13.83 0.31
CA MET A 130 -0.53 -13.31 1.15
C MET A 130 0.84 -13.80 0.70
N THR A 131 0.98 -15.07 0.33
CA THR A 131 2.27 -15.59 -0.17
C THR A 131 2.70 -14.86 -1.43
N LYS A 132 1.81 -14.72 -2.43
CA LYS A 132 2.13 -14.01 -3.68
C LYS A 132 2.39 -12.53 -3.46
N TRP A 133 1.66 -11.89 -2.55
CA TRP A 133 1.89 -10.49 -2.22
C TRP A 133 3.21 -10.27 -1.49
N LEU A 134 3.61 -11.15 -0.55
CA LEU A 134 4.93 -11.08 0.10
C LEU A 134 6.07 -11.26 -0.93
N VAL A 135 5.91 -12.19 -1.88
CA VAL A 135 6.83 -12.32 -3.02
C VAL A 135 6.83 -11.04 -3.87
N ALA A 136 5.67 -10.42 -4.10
CA ALA A 136 5.56 -9.15 -4.82
C ALA A 136 6.33 -8.01 -4.10
N CYS A 137 6.24 -7.95 -2.77
CA CYS A 137 7.01 -6.98 -1.97
C CYS A 137 8.51 -7.14 -2.20
N VAL A 138 9.01 -8.37 -2.27
CA VAL A 138 10.42 -8.63 -2.60
C VAL A 138 10.71 -8.27 -4.06
N ALA A 139 9.89 -8.72 -5.02
CA ALA A 139 10.06 -8.40 -6.43
C ALA A 139 10.14 -6.89 -6.69
N ALA A 140 9.38 -6.07 -5.94
CA ALA A 140 9.44 -4.62 -6.00
C ALA A 140 10.84 -4.02 -5.72
N LEU A 141 11.72 -4.76 -5.06
CA LEU A 141 13.09 -4.33 -4.74
C LEU A 141 14.11 -4.71 -5.80
N TYR A 142 13.88 -5.81 -6.54
CA TYR A 142 14.87 -6.43 -7.42
C TYR A 142 14.51 -6.34 -8.91
N GLU A 143 13.22 -6.21 -9.25
CA GLU A 143 12.77 -6.07 -10.62
C GLU A 143 13.01 -4.66 -11.16
N SER A 144 13.59 -4.58 -12.36
CA SER A 144 13.75 -3.30 -13.07
C SER A 144 12.41 -2.71 -13.52
N HIS A 145 11.41 -3.58 -13.75
CA HIS A 145 10.07 -3.21 -14.20
C HIS A 145 9.03 -4.00 -13.38
N PHE A 146 8.65 -3.44 -12.24
CA PHE A 146 7.71 -4.08 -11.34
C PHE A 146 6.30 -3.50 -11.46
N SER A 147 5.27 -4.35 -11.43
CA SER A 147 3.88 -3.94 -11.26
C SER A 147 3.13 -5.01 -10.45
N CYS A 148 2.70 -4.67 -9.23
CA CYS A 148 1.79 -5.51 -8.46
C CYS A 148 0.35 -5.18 -8.80
N LYS A 149 -0.41 -6.15 -9.31
CA LYS A 149 -1.84 -5.99 -9.57
C LYS A 149 -2.70 -6.33 -8.35
N ILE A 150 -2.11 -6.82 -7.26
CA ILE A 150 -2.82 -7.38 -6.11
C ILE A 150 -2.68 -6.43 -4.92
N VAL A 151 -3.81 -6.07 -4.32
CA VAL A 151 -3.93 -5.34 -3.07
C VAL A 151 -4.72 -6.25 -2.11
N PRO A 152 -4.05 -6.95 -1.19
CA PRO A 152 -4.74 -7.71 -0.16
C PRO A 152 -5.59 -6.78 0.70
N ILE A 153 -6.78 -7.24 1.06
CA ILE A 153 -7.67 -6.53 1.98
C ILE A 153 -7.96 -7.46 3.15
N LEU A 154 -7.54 -7.07 4.36
CA LEU A 154 -7.92 -7.77 5.57
C LEU A 154 -9.29 -7.26 6.03
N GLN A 155 -10.32 -8.07 5.86
CA GLN A 155 -11.69 -7.80 6.30
C GLN A 155 -11.96 -8.55 7.60
N GLY A 156 -12.46 -7.86 8.61
CA GLY A 156 -12.83 -8.50 9.87
C GLY A 156 -13.35 -7.48 10.87
N GLY A 157 -13.89 -7.94 12.00
CA GLY A 157 -14.49 -7.06 13.00
C GLY A 157 -13.56 -5.95 13.52
N GLN A 158 -14.17 -4.96 14.17
CA GLN A 158 -13.42 -3.97 14.93
C GLN A 158 -12.54 -4.68 15.98
N SER A 159 -11.35 -4.14 16.25
CA SER A 159 -10.40 -4.71 17.22
C SER A 159 -9.78 -6.07 16.84
N PHE A 160 -9.88 -6.51 15.58
CA PHE A 160 -9.21 -7.73 15.09
C PHE A 160 -7.68 -7.60 14.94
N LYS A 161 -7.10 -6.46 15.34
CA LYS A 161 -5.65 -6.20 15.34
C LYS A 161 -4.99 -6.23 13.95
N LYS A 162 -5.76 -5.99 12.88
CA LYS A 162 -5.31 -6.02 11.47
C LYS A 162 -4.11 -5.11 11.19
N THR A 163 -4.21 -3.83 11.56
CA THR A 163 -3.13 -2.86 11.37
C THR A 163 -1.89 -3.22 12.20
N ALA A 164 -2.09 -3.64 13.47
CA ALA A 164 -1.02 -4.10 14.33
C ALA A 164 -0.31 -5.34 13.78
N PHE A 165 -1.03 -6.28 13.17
CA PHE A 165 -0.46 -7.44 12.49
C PHE A 165 0.44 -7.04 11.32
N ILE A 166 -0.06 -6.15 10.45
CA ILE A 166 0.71 -5.66 9.30
C ILE A 166 1.99 -4.97 9.76
N SER A 167 1.90 -4.13 10.79
CA SER A 167 3.05 -3.40 11.32
C SER A 167 4.16 -4.32 11.85
N ARG A 168 3.85 -5.54 12.30
CA ARG A 168 4.87 -6.51 12.80
C ARG A 168 5.77 -7.06 11.72
N PHE A 169 5.28 -7.21 10.50
CA PHE A 169 6.13 -7.67 9.38
C PHE A 169 6.62 -6.53 8.49
N ALA A 170 5.91 -5.39 8.46
CA ALA A 170 6.24 -4.28 7.56
C ALA A 170 7.32 -3.32 8.12
N ASN A 171 7.47 -3.20 9.44
CA ASN A 171 8.47 -2.35 10.09
C ASN A 171 9.85 -3.05 10.16
N VAL A 172 10.48 -3.26 9.01
CA VAL A 172 11.84 -3.84 8.93
C VAL A 172 12.94 -2.81 9.16
N ILE A 173 12.71 -1.57 8.72
CA ILE A 173 13.60 -0.42 8.90
C ILE A 173 12.74 0.84 9.12
N PRO A 174 13.29 1.94 9.64
CA PRO A 174 12.57 3.21 9.70
C PRO A 174 12.03 3.62 8.32
N GLY A 175 10.72 3.93 8.27
CA GLY A 175 10.04 4.40 7.06
C GLY A 175 9.62 3.31 6.06
N SER A 176 9.93 2.03 6.29
CA SER A 176 9.49 0.96 5.38
C SER A 176 7.98 0.74 5.39
N PHE A 177 7.30 1.10 6.47
CA PHE A 177 5.86 0.98 6.63
C PHE A 177 5.19 2.34 6.79
N LEU A 178 4.14 2.58 6.01
CA LEU A 178 3.21 3.69 6.20
C LEU A 178 1.85 3.13 6.63
N GLU A 179 1.44 3.48 7.85
CA GLU A 179 0.17 3.08 8.44
C GLU A 179 -0.95 4.07 8.11
N GLY A 180 -2.17 3.58 7.86
CA GLY A 180 -3.37 4.42 7.81
C GLY A 180 -3.38 5.43 6.67
N ALA A 181 -2.73 5.11 5.53
CA ALA A 181 -2.62 6.02 4.42
C ALA A 181 -3.98 6.26 3.74
N GLU A 182 -4.29 7.52 3.48
CA GLU A 182 -5.31 7.92 2.51
C GLU A 182 -4.63 8.20 1.18
N LEU A 183 -4.90 7.34 0.20
CA LEU A 183 -4.34 7.45 -1.13
C LEU A 183 -5.35 8.15 -2.05
N ASN A 184 -5.08 9.41 -2.37
CA ASN A 184 -5.76 10.17 -3.40
C ASN A 184 -4.84 10.33 -4.62
N PRO A 185 -5.04 9.54 -5.69
CA PRO A 185 -4.21 9.60 -6.89
C PRO A 185 -4.24 10.93 -7.64
N ASP A 186 -5.24 11.77 -7.38
CA ASP A 186 -5.38 13.09 -8.00
C ASP A 186 -4.65 14.18 -7.18
N ASN A 187 -4.16 13.83 -5.99
CA ASN A 187 -3.34 14.70 -5.14
C ASN A 187 -1.87 14.23 -5.15
N LYS A 188 -0.99 15.09 -5.67
CA LYS A 188 0.45 14.79 -5.78
C LYS A 188 1.13 14.57 -4.41
N ASP A 189 0.70 15.26 -3.36
CA ASP A 189 1.29 15.11 -2.02
C ASP A 189 0.88 13.79 -1.37
N SER A 190 -0.38 13.37 -1.58
CA SER A 190 -0.87 12.04 -1.13
C SER A 190 -0.17 10.90 -1.87
N LEU A 191 0.03 11.03 -3.18
CA LEU A 191 0.86 10.08 -3.94
C LEU A 191 2.29 10.04 -3.41
N LEU A 192 2.90 11.22 -3.21
CA LEU A 192 4.29 11.33 -2.76
C LEU A 192 4.48 10.73 -1.37
N SER A 193 3.54 10.90 -0.44
CA SER A 193 3.63 10.29 0.89
C SER A 193 3.60 8.76 0.82
N CYS A 194 2.74 8.19 -0.04
CA CYS A 194 2.61 6.74 -0.18
C CYS A 194 3.84 6.09 -0.81
N ILE A 195 4.39 6.67 -1.89
CA ILE A 195 5.50 6.04 -2.64
C ILE A 195 6.86 6.10 -1.92
N LYS A 196 6.91 6.74 -0.75
CA LYS A 196 8.10 6.89 0.10
C LYS A 196 8.29 5.73 1.09
N SER A 197 7.37 4.76 1.08
CA SER A 197 7.44 3.55 1.91
C SER A 197 7.40 2.30 1.04
N TRP A 198 7.96 1.20 1.57
CA TRP A 198 7.96 -0.09 0.90
C TRP A 198 6.58 -0.74 0.94
N ILE A 199 5.95 -0.74 2.12
CA ILE A 199 4.60 -1.25 2.35
C ILE A 199 3.72 -0.11 2.86
N VAL A 200 2.58 0.07 2.24
CA VAL A 200 1.58 1.07 2.64
C VAL A 200 0.29 0.36 3.00
N GLU A 201 -0.19 0.59 4.22
CA GLU A 201 -1.50 0.16 4.67
C GLU A 201 -2.54 1.25 4.40
N LEU A 202 -3.60 0.89 3.68
CA LEU A 202 -4.75 1.73 3.39
C LEU A 202 -5.82 1.49 4.46
N GLY A 203 -5.79 2.28 5.54
CA GLY A 203 -6.69 2.15 6.70
C GLY A 203 -8.12 2.64 6.46
N GLU A 204 -8.32 3.48 5.44
CA GLU A 204 -9.65 3.95 5.03
C GLU A 204 -9.87 3.70 3.54
N LEU A 205 -9.97 2.42 3.18
CA LEU A 205 -10.22 2.04 1.79
C LEU A 205 -11.48 2.72 1.26
N GLU A 206 -12.58 2.78 2.04
CA GLU A 206 -13.82 3.44 1.60
C GLU A 206 -13.63 4.91 1.21
N ARG A 207 -12.85 5.68 1.99
CA ARG A 207 -12.57 7.11 1.73
C ARG A 207 -11.68 7.30 0.52
N THR A 208 -10.60 6.52 0.45
CA THR A 208 -9.69 6.40 -0.71
C THR A 208 -10.47 6.11 -2.00
N SER A 209 -11.50 5.26 -1.90
CA SER A 209 -12.25 4.73 -3.03
C SER A 209 -13.43 5.63 -3.47
N LYS A 210 -13.87 6.59 -2.65
CA LYS A 210 -15.07 7.41 -2.90
C LYS A 210 -14.91 8.37 -4.08
N ASN A 211 -13.71 8.90 -4.31
CA ASN A 211 -13.49 10.01 -5.25
C ASN A 211 -12.72 9.63 -6.52
N SER A 212 -12.01 8.49 -6.53
CA SER A 212 -10.88 8.28 -7.45
C SER A 212 -10.67 6.82 -7.89
N GLN A 213 -11.72 6.01 -8.06
CA GLN A 213 -11.60 4.58 -8.43
C GLN A 213 -10.76 4.32 -9.69
N GLY A 214 -11.07 5.05 -10.76
CA GLY A 214 -10.37 4.90 -12.04
C GLY A 214 -8.89 5.28 -11.95
N SER A 215 -8.58 6.37 -11.25
CA SER A 215 -7.21 6.84 -11.05
C SER A 215 -6.44 5.96 -10.06
N LEU A 216 -7.10 5.36 -9.05
CA LEU A 216 -6.51 4.38 -8.14
C LEU A 216 -6.19 3.07 -8.85
N LYS A 217 -7.12 2.59 -9.68
CA LYS A 217 -6.94 1.44 -10.56
C LYS A 217 -5.73 1.61 -11.48
N ALA A 218 -5.61 2.79 -12.10
CA ALA A 218 -4.48 3.16 -12.93
C ALA A 218 -3.18 3.23 -12.12
N PHE A 219 -3.21 3.84 -10.94
CA PHE A 219 -2.06 3.97 -10.04
C PHE A 219 -1.51 2.61 -9.60
N ILE A 220 -2.36 1.68 -9.18
CA ILE A 220 -1.95 0.33 -8.76
C ILE A 220 -1.15 -0.35 -9.87
N THR A 221 -1.56 -0.20 -11.14
CA THR A 221 -0.90 -0.83 -12.30
C THR A 221 0.30 -0.10 -12.88
N LYS A 222 0.68 1.07 -12.35
CA LYS A 222 1.85 1.79 -12.86
C LYS A 222 3.14 1.05 -12.47
N ALA A 223 4.05 0.91 -13.43
CA ALA A 223 5.40 0.43 -13.19
C ALA A 223 6.37 1.52 -12.71
N ASN A 224 6.00 2.79 -12.91
CA ASN A 224 6.78 3.95 -12.49
C ASN A 224 5.88 5.04 -11.91
N ASP A 225 6.35 5.65 -10.83
CA ASP A 225 5.73 6.78 -10.17
C ASP A 225 6.37 8.08 -10.66
N SER A 226 5.57 8.97 -11.23
CA SER A 226 6.01 10.30 -11.62
C SER A 226 5.71 11.27 -10.49
N VAL A 227 6.75 11.82 -9.87
CA VAL A 227 6.60 12.75 -8.75
C VAL A 227 7.57 13.91 -8.84
N ARG A 228 7.20 15.03 -8.23
CA ARG A 228 8.12 16.15 -7.99
C ARG A 228 8.60 16.09 -6.55
N PRO A 229 9.89 15.81 -6.29
CA PRO A 229 10.43 15.93 -4.95
C PRO A 229 10.30 17.39 -4.45
N PRO A 230 10.15 17.65 -3.15
CA PRO A 230 9.98 19.01 -2.61
C PRO A 230 11.10 19.99 -3.03
N TYR A 231 12.32 19.46 -3.23
CA TYR A 231 13.50 20.20 -3.67
C TYR A 231 13.89 19.93 -5.13
N GLY A 232 13.05 19.19 -5.86
CA GLY A 232 13.26 18.84 -7.26
C GLY A 232 12.91 20.00 -8.19
N ARG A 233 13.85 20.38 -9.05
CA ARG A 233 13.61 21.37 -10.12
C ARG A 233 12.68 20.80 -11.20
N SER A 234 12.61 19.48 -11.34
CA SER A 234 11.79 18.75 -12.31
C SER A 234 11.11 17.54 -11.68
N ASP A 235 10.08 17.05 -12.35
CA ASP A 235 9.49 15.75 -12.04
C ASP A 235 10.51 14.64 -12.31
N ILE A 236 10.53 13.63 -11.45
CA ILE A 236 11.35 12.43 -11.58
C ILE A 236 10.45 11.21 -11.81
N LYS A 237 10.99 10.22 -12.52
CA LYS A 237 10.39 8.88 -12.63
C LYS A 237 11.06 7.96 -11.63
N LYS A 238 10.32 7.57 -10.59
CA LYS A 238 10.73 6.57 -9.60
C LYS A 238 10.21 5.21 -10.03
N MET A 239 11.05 4.18 -10.02
CA MET A 239 10.58 2.81 -10.22
C MET A 239 9.58 2.44 -9.11
N ARG A 240 8.52 1.70 -9.43
CA ARG A 240 7.55 1.27 -8.44
C ARG A 240 8.23 0.30 -7.46
N GLN A 241 8.35 0.73 -6.21
CA GLN A 241 8.91 -0.07 -5.11
C GLN A 241 7.94 -0.18 -3.93
N THR A 242 6.73 0.36 -4.07
CA THR A 242 5.70 0.38 -3.02
C THR A 242 4.65 -0.68 -3.29
N THR A 243 4.31 -1.47 -2.29
CA THR A 243 3.19 -2.41 -2.30
C THR A 243 2.09 -1.93 -1.35
N LEU A 244 0.84 -2.23 -1.72
CA LEU A 244 -0.33 -1.80 -0.97
C LEU A 244 -0.99 -3.00 -0.30
N ILE A 245 -1.48 -2.79 0.91
CA ILE A 245 -2.38 -3.67 1.66
C ILE A 245 -3.46 -2.79 2.29
N ALA A 246 -4.66 -3.28 2.50
CA ALA A 246 -5.73 -2.51 3.12
C ALA A 246 -6.33 -3.24 4.31
N THR A 247 -6.88 -2.50 5.26
CA THR A 247 -7.71 -3.06 6.32
C THR A 247 -9.08 -2.43 6.32
N VAL A 248 -10.12 -3.24 6.56
CA VAL A 248 -11.51 -2.78 6.58
C VAL A 248 -12.29 -3.49 7.70
N ASN A 249 -13.25 -2.78 8.29
CA ASN A 249 -14.14 -3.33 9.30
C ASN A 249 -15.48 -3.78 8.72
N GLY A 250 -16.02 -3.01 7.78
CA GLY A 250 -17.31 -3.27 7.14
C GLY A 250 -17.24 -4.35 6.06
N THR A 251 -18.41 -4.68 5.53
CA THR A 251 -18.58 -5.61 4.41
C THR A 251 -18.77 -4.89 3.09
N GLU A 252 -19.22 -3.64 3.05
CA GLU A 252 -19.60 -2.94 1.81
C GLU A 252 -18.62 -1.83 1.37
N PHE A 253 -17.37 -2.21 1.07
CA PHE A 253 -16.30 -1.25 0.76
C PHE A 253 -15.87 -1.24 -0.71
N LEU A 254 -16.23 -2.24 -1.52
CA LEU A 254 -15.86 -2.31 -2.93
C LEU A 254 -16.90 -1.61 -3.81
N ARG A 255 -16.59 -0.41 -4.34
CA ARG A 255 -17.57 0.39 -5.10
C ARG A 255 -17.63 0.11 -6.60
N ASP A 256 -16.66 -0.61 -7.16
CA ASP A 256 -16.58 -0.86 -8.61
C ASP A 256 -16.62 -2.37 -8.92
N GLU A 257 -17.78 -2.85 -9.39
CA GLU A 257 -18.00 -4.23 -9.85
C GLU A 257 -16.99 -4.68 -10.93
N THR A 258 -16.43 -3.76 -11.73
CA THR A 258 -15.45 -4.06 -12.80
C THR A 258 -13.98 -3.86 -12.39
N GLY A 259 -13.76 -3.22 -11.23
CA GLY A 259 -12.47 -2.82 -10.69
C GLY A 259 -11.91 -3.75 -9.61
N SER A 260 -12.77 -4.62 -9.05
CA SER A 260 -12.46 -5.52 -7.93
C SER A 260 -11.39 -6.58 -8.21
N SER A 261 -10.90 -6.75 -9.44
CA SER A 261 -9.83 -7.73 -9.75
C SER A 261 -8.47 -7.40 -9.14
N ARG A 262 -8.25 -6.14 -8.74
CA ARG A 262 -7.01 -5.73 -8.04
C ARG A 262 -7.08 -5.97 -6.54
N TYR A 263 -8.28 -6.03 -5.99
CA TYR A 263 -8.49 -6.21 -4.57
C TYR A 263 -8.64 -7.69 -4.27
N ALA A 264 -7.96 -8.18 -3.24
CA ALA A 264 -8.06 -9.57 -2.84
C ALA A 264 -8.50 -9.64 -1.37
N VAL A 265 -9.82 -9.77 -1.17
CA VAL A 265 -10.39 -9.79 0.18
C VAL A 265 -10.06 -11.11 0.87
N ILE A 266 -9.50 -10.97 2.08
CA ILE A 266 -9.25 -12.05 3.03
C ILE A 266 -10.15 -11.76 4.23
N GLU A 267 -11.25 -12.50 4.34
CA GLU A 267 -12.13 -12.44 5.50
C GLU A 267 -11.50 -13.17 6.67
N LEU A 268 -11.45 -12.50 7.82
CA LEU A 268 -10.98 -13.07 9.08
C LEU A 268 -12.17 -13.59 9.87
N GLU A 269 -12.06 -14.81 10.38
CA GLU A 269 -13.09 -15.44 11.21
C GLU A 269 -13.08 -14.88 12.64
N LYS A 270 -11.90 -14.56 13.16
CA LYS A 270 -11.70 -13.98 14.50
C LYS A 270 -10.48 -13.07 14.53
N ALA A 271 -10.25 -12.42 15.66
CA ALA A 271 -9.09 -11.55 15.85
C ALA A 271 -7.77 -12.29 15.57
N ILE A 272 -6.80 -11.58 15.01
CA ILE A 272 -5.48 -12.13 14.69
C ILE A 272 -4.76 -12.55 15.98
N ASP A 273 -4.14 -13.72 15.95
CA ASP A 273 -3.33 -14.23 17.06
C ASP A 273 -1.97 -13.50 17.13
N MET A 274 -2.00 -12.33 17.77
CA MET A 274 -0.81 -11.51 17.95
C MET A 274 0.24 -12.16 18.86
N VAL A 275 -0.12 -13.13 19.70
CA VAL A 275 0.88 -13.84 20.52
C VAL A 275 1.78 -14.65 19.61
N THR A 276 1.18 -15.44 18.72
CA THR A 276 1.91 -16.22 17.71
C THR A 276 2.71 -15.29 16.79
N VAL A 277 2.12 -14.22 16.27
CA VAL A 277 2.80 -13.26 15.38
C VAL A 277 4.02 -12.62 16.06
N ASN A 278 3.86 -12.17 17.31
CA ASN A 278 4.95 -11.56 18.06
C ASN A 278 6.09 -12.57 18.29
N HIS A 279 5.78 -13.77 18.76
CA HIS A 279 6.78 -14.82 18.98
C HIS A 279 7.51 -15.22 17.69
N LEU A 280 6.76 -15.37 16.59
CA LEU A 280 7.25 -15.77 15.28
C LEU A 280 8.23 -14.74 14.70
N LEU A 281 7.93 -13.45 14.85
CA LEU A 281 8.68 -12.34 14.26
C LEU A 281 9.66 -11.67 15.24
N GLY A 282 9.74 -12.17 16.47
CA GLY A 282 10.71 -11.71 17.47
C GLY A 282 10.31 -10.43 18.21
N TRP A 283 9.02 -10.11 18.23
CA TRP A 283 8.48 -9.00 19.00
C TRP A 283 8.08 -9.42 20.40
N GLU A 284 8.16 -8.48 21.32
CA GLU A 284 7.61 -8.57 22.65
C GLU A 284 6.58 -7.45 22.85
N TYR A 285 5.48 -7.79 23.51
CA TYR A 285 4.45 -6.82 23.90
C TYR A 285 4.21 -6.91 25.40
N GLN A 286 4.50 -5.83 26.12
CA GLN A 286 4.29 -5.72 27.56
C GLN A 286 3.65 -4.35 27.86
N ASP A 287 2.46 -4.36 28.46
CA ASP A 287 1.74 -3.17 28.95
C ASP A 287 1.68 -2.00 27.94
N GLY A 288 1.34 -2.29 26.67
CA GLY A 288 1.23 -1.28 25.62
C GLY A 288 2.55 -0.95 24.91
N ARG A 289 3.68 -1.43 25.42
CA ARG A 289 5.00 -1.25 24.80
C ARG A 289 5.30 -2.42 23.87
N THR A 290 5.75 -2.10 22.67
CA THR A 290 6.20 -3.08 21.68
C THR A 290 7.70 -2.92 21.50
N THR A 291 8.47 -4.00 21.67
CA THR A 291 9.92 -4.02 21.50
C THR A 291 10.32 -5.15 20.56
N HIS A 292 11.26 -4.90 19.65
CA HIS A 292 11.78 -5.93 18.75
C HIS A 292 13.00 -6.61 19.40
N ILE A 293 12.76 -7.69 20.14
CA ILE A 293 13.80 -8.36 20.93
C ILE A 293 14.65 -9.36 20.12
N ALA A 294 14.13 -9.84 18.99
CA ALA A 294 14.86 -10.73 18.09
C ALA A 294 14.67 -10.33 16.60
N PRO A 295 15.29 -9.22 16.15
CA PRO A 295 15.08 -8.68 14.80
C PRO A 295 15.38 -9.63 13.65
N ASP A 296 16.31 -10.57 13.86
CA ASP A 296 16.66 -11.57 12.85
C ASP A 296 15.49 -12.50 12.51
N LYS A 297 14.53 -12.73 13.42
CA LYS A 297 13.33 -13.53 13.10
C LYS A 297 12.46 -12.87 12.04
N LEU A 298 12.30 -11.55 12.09
CA LEU A 298 11.60 -10.80 11.06
C LEU A 298 12.40 -10.80 9.75
N LYS A 299 13.72 -10.64 9.82
CA LYS A 299 14.59 -10.75 8.64
C LYS A 299 14.37 -12.10 7.94
N GLN A 300 14.34 -13.19 8.71
CA GLN A 300 14.17 -14.55 8.20
C GLN A 300 12.79 -14.80 7.55
N LEU A 301 11.72 -14.13 7.98
CA LEU A 301 10.43 -14.13 7.25
C LEU A 301 10.61 -13.54 5.84
N TRP A 302 11.31 -12.42 5.72
CA TRP A 302 11.53 -11.78 4.43
C TRP A 302 12.57 -12.50 3.57
N LEU A 303 13.54 -13.19 4.19
CA LEU A 303 14.46 -14.08 3.48
C LEU A 303 13.75 -15.33 2.96
N GLU A 304 12.73 -15.84 3.65
CA GLU A 304 11.84 -16.87 3.09
C GLU A 304 11.14 -16.34 1.83
N ALA A 305 10.51 -15.16 1.89
CA ALA A 305 9.86 -14.55 0.73
C ALA A 305 10.85 -14.30 -0.42
N LYS A 306 12.09 -13.89 -0.09
CA LYS A 306 13.17 -13.69 -1.07
C LYS A 306 13.62 -15.01 -1.70
N SER A 307 13.81 -16.05 -0.91
CA SER A 307 14.10 -17.40 -1.40
C SER A 307 13.00 -17.88 -2.36
N MET A 308 11.73 -17.64 -2.06
CA MET A 308 10.63 -17.96 -2.97
C MET A 308 10.74 -17.18 -4.29
N TYR A 309 11.00 -15.87 -4.22
CA TYR A 309 11.23 -15.02 -5.40
C TYR A 309 12.41 -15.52 -6.26
N GLU A 310 13.57 -15.80 -5.65
CA GLU A 310 14.77 -16.28 -6.34
C GLU A 310 14.57 -17.66 -6.98
N ASN A 311 13.73 -18.50 -6.38
CA ASN A 311 13.33 -19.80 -6.93
C ASN A 311 12.20 -19.71 -7.98
N GLY A 312 11.83 -18.50 -8.42
CA GLY A 312 10.88 -18.28 -9.51
C GLY A 312 9.40 -18.34 -9.11
N ALA A 313 9.07 -18.19 -7.83
CA ALA A 313 7.68 -18.08 -7.41
C ALA A 313 7.02 -16.86 -8.05
N SER A 314 5.87 -17.07 -8.70
CA SER A 314 5.11 -15.98 -9.31
C SER A 314 4.34 -15.18 -8.25
N TRP A 315 4.41 -13.85 -8.35
CA TRP A 315 3.58 -12.90 -7.60
C TRP A 315 2.26 -12.55 -8.30
N GLU A 316 1.95 -13.15 -9.45
CA GLU A 316 0.64 -13.02 -10.10
C GLU A 316 -0.30 -14.14 -9.67
N LEU A 317 -1.57 -13.82 -9.41
CA LEU A 317 -2.60 -14.82 -9.17
C LEU A 317 -2.94 -15.55 -10.47
N SER A 318 -3.11 -16.86 -10.38
CA SER A 318 -3.64 -17.69 -11.46
C SER A 318 -5.10 -17.35 -11.76
N ALA A 319 -5.58 -17.73 -12.95
CA ALA A 319 -6.97 -17.52 -13.33
C ALA A 319 -7.96 -18.13 -12.31
N SER A 320 -7.67 -19.34 -11.81
CA SER A 320 -8.51 -19.98 -10.81
C SER A 320 -8.52 -19.27 -9.45
N GLU A 321 -7.39 -18.68 -9.04
CA GLU A 321 -7.34 -17.89 -7.81
C GLU A 321 -8.08 -16.56 -7.98
N LEU A 322 -7.94 -15.91 -9.13
CA LEU A 322 -8.70 -14.70 -9.47
C LEU A 322 -10.21 -14.95 -9.47
N ASP A 323 -10.67 -16.08 -10.02
CA ASP A 323 -12.08 -16.46 -10.01
C ASP A 323 -12.60 -16.74 -8.59
N ALA A 324 -11.78 -17.38 -7.74
CA ALA A 324 -12.13 -17.62 -6.34
C ALA A 324 -12.24 -16.30 -5.56
N ILE A 325 -11.28 -15.39 -5.74
CA ILE A 325 -11.28 -14.06 -5.12
C ILE A 325 -12.44 -13.22 -5.63
N ALA A 326 -12.77 -13.29 -6.92
CA ALA A 326 -13.91 -12.58 -7.48
C ALA A 326 -15.23 -12.97 -6.80
N LYS A 327 -15.41 -14.26 -6.45
CA LYS A 327 -16.59 -14.73 -5.71
C LYS A 327 -16.67 -14.16 -4.29
N VAL A 328 -15.53 -14.06 -3.59
CA VAL A 328 -15.48 -13.43 -2.25
C VAL A 328 -15.76 -11.93 -2.38
N ASN A 329 -15.09 -11.25 -3.30
CA ASN A 329 -15.26 -9.82 -3.51
C ASN A 329 -16.70 -9.42 -3.86
N GLN A 330 -17.46 -10.28 -4.57
CA GLN A 330 -18.88 -10.03 -4.87
C GLN A 330 -19.72 -9.79 -3.60
N GLN A 331 -19.42 -10.48 -2.51
CA GLN A 331 -20.10 -10.32 -1.22
C GLN A 331 -19.79 -8.98 -0.55
N HIS A 332 -18.71 -8.32 -1.00
CA HIS A 332 -18.23 -7.05 -0.46
C HIS A 332 -18.47 -5.84 -1.35
N ASN A 333 -19.19 -6.03 -2.45
CA ASN A 333 -19.59 -4.95 -3.33
C ASN A 333 -20.57 -4.03 -2.59
N PHE A 334 -20.26 -2.73 -2.61
CA PHE A 334 -21.12 -1.69 -2.10
C PHE A 334 -22.45 -1.69 -2.85
N LYS A 335 -23.55 -1.89 -2.12
CA LYS A 335 -24.87 -2.08 -2.73
C LYS A 335 -25.60 -0.77 -3.04
N GLY A 336 -25.05 0.35 -2.55
CA GLY A 336 -25.55 1.70 -2.84
C GLY A 336 -26.63 2.14 -1.86
N ASN A 337 -26.70 3.45 -1.60
CA ASN A 337 -27.64 4.03 -0.62
C ASN A 337 -29.11 3.64 -0.86
N TRP A 338 -29.51 3.45 -2.13
CA TRP A 338 -30.88 3.04 -2.44
C TRP A 338 -31.17 1.59 -2.04
N TYR A 339 -30.17 0.70 -2.03
CA TYR A 339 -30.37 -0.66 -1.54
C TYR A 339 -30.79 -0.63 -0.07
N GLU A 340 -30.02 0.05 0.79
CA GLU A 340 -30.32 0.20 2.22
C GLU A 340 -31.70 0.85 2.46
N VAL A 341 -31.99 1.93 1.73
CA VAL A 341 -33.29 2.63 1.85
C VAL A 341 -34.47 1.73 1.47
N LEU A 342 -34.32 0.89 0.44
CA LEU A 342 -35.37 0.01 -0.03
C LEU A 342 -35.50 -1.25 0.84
N GLU A 343 -34.39 -1.79 1.34
CA GLU A 343 -34.39 -2.93 2.27
C GLU A 343 -35.23 -2.61 3.52
N GLY A 344 -34.98 -1.47 4.17
CA GLY A 344 -35.78 -1.03 5.31
C GLY A 344 -37.25 -0.70 4.99
N ARG A 345 -37.61 -0.56 3.71
CA ARG A 345 -39.00 -0.33 3.25
C ARG A 345 -39.71 -1.60 2.79
N PHE A 346 -38.99 -2.67 2.48
CA PHE A 346 -39.56 -3.84 1.80
C PHE A 346 -39.38 -5.17 2.52
N VAL A 347 -38.30 -5.34 3.29
CA VAL A 347 -37.91 -6.65 3.82
C VAL A 347 -38.42 -6.82 5.25
N ASP A 348 -38.07 -5.88 6.14
CA ASP A 348 -38.47 -5.90 7.55
C ASP A 348 -39.64 -4.95 7.83
N VAL A 349 -40.74 -5.09 7.07
CA VAL A 349 -41.94 -4.28 7.27
C VAL A 349 -43.11 -5.07 7.83
N ASP A 350 -43.82 -4.45 8.76
CA ASP A 350 -45.08 -4.98 9.26
C ASP A 350 -46.11 -5.03 8.12
N MET A 351 -46.67 -6.23 7.92
CA MET A 351 -47.66 -6.51 6.89
C MET A 351 -49.08 -6.17 7.35
N GLU A 352 -49.27 -5.72 8.59
CA GLU A 352 -50.54 -5.17 9.06
C GLU A 352 -50.96 -3.99 8.15
N HIS A 353 -52.11 -4.10 7.49
CA HIS A 353 -52.61 -3.16 6.47
C HIS A 353 -51.79 -3.09 5.17
N ARG A 354 -50.99 -4.11 4.83
CA ARG A 354 -50.26 -4.16 3.55
C ARG A 354 -50.63 -5.38 2.73
N HIS A 355 -50.43 -5.28 1.42
CA HIS A 355 -50.46 -6.41 0.50
C HIS A 355 -49.31 -6.32 -0.49
N PHE A 356 -49.03 -7.40 -1.22
CA PHE A 356 -47.97 -7.41 -2.21
C PHE A 356 -48.47 -7.00 -3.58
N GLU A 357 -47.78 -6.05 -4.20
CA GLU A 357 -48.00 -5.67 -5.60
C GLU A 357 -46.73 -5.86 -6.44
N TRP A 358 -46.95 -6.02 -7.74
CA TRP A 358 -45.86 -6.15 -8.71
C TRP A 358 -45.65 -4.83 -9.42
N MET A 359 -44.54 -4.17 -9.13
CA MET A 359 -44.25 -2.83 -9.65
C MET A 359 -42.90 -2.79 -10.37
N LYS A 360 -42.80 -1.96 -11.41
CA LYS A 360 -41.53 -1.59 -12.05
C LYS A 360 -40.79 -0.58 -11.20
N ALA A 361 -39.47 -0.45 -11.41
CA ALA A 361 -38.67 0.56 -10.73
C ALA A 361 -39.23 1.99 -10.83
N SER A 362 -39.80 2.38 -11.98
CA SER A 362 -40.44 3.70 -12.14
C SER A 362 -41.72 3.85 -11.32
N GLU A 363 -42.52 2.79 -11.24
CA GLU A 363 -43.78 2.76 -10.48
C GLU A 363 -43.47 2.79 -8.97
N ILE A 364 -42.43 2.08 -8.54
CA ILE A 364 -41.91 2.10 -7.17
C ILE A 364 -41.41 3.51 -6.81
N CYS A 365 -40.67 4.16 -7.71
CA CYS A 365 -40.24 5.54 -7.47
C CYS A 365 -41.42 6.48 -7.27
N SER A 366 -42.46 6.38 -8.12
CA SER A 366 -43.67 7.20 -7.98
C SER A 366 -44.41 6.91 -6.67
N TYR A 367 -44.54 5.65 -6.26
CA TYR A 367 -45.24 5.27 -5.03
C TYR A 367 -44.58 5.82 -3.76
N PHE A 368 -43.25 6.01 -3.78
CA PHE A 368 -42.47 6.46 -2.63
C PHE A 368 -42.01 7.93 -2.71
N ASP A 369 -42.58 8.72 -3.63
CA ASP A 369 -42.17 10.11 -3.90
C ASP A 369 -40.67 10.27 -4.18
N ILE A 370 -40.07 9.28 -4.83
CA ILE A 370 -38.68 9.33 -5.28
C ILE A 370 -38.64 9.99 -6.66
N ALA A 371 -37.83 11.04 -6.79
CA ALA A 371 -37.69 11.78 -8.04
C ALA A 371 -37.24 10.87 -9.21
N ASN A 372 -37.80 11.12 -10.40
CA ASN A 372 -37.61 10.28 -11.59
C ASN A 372 -36.16 10.14 -12.05
N ASN A 373 -35.29 11.09 -11.71
CA ASN A 373 -33.84 11.01 -11.98
C ASN A 373 -33.15 9.85 -11.21
N HIS A 374 -33.78 9.30 -10.18
CA HIS A 374 -33.25 8.18 -9.41
C HIS A 374 -33.72 6.80 -9.87
N VAL A 375 -34.66 6.70 -10.82
CA VAL A 375 -35.25 5.43 -11.28
C VAL A 375 -34.19 4.40 -11.70
N ARG A 376 -33.11 4.85 -12.35
CA ARG A 376 -32.01 3.95 -12.74
C ARG A 376 -31.27 3.36 -11.54
N MET A 377 -31.02 4.17 -10.50
CA MET A 377 -30.32 3.72 -9.29
C MET A 377 -31.22 2.81 -8.44
N VAL A 378 -32.50 3.15 -8.30
CA VAL A 378 -33.51 2.30 -7.65
C VAL A 378 -33.66 0.97 -8.38
N GLY A 379 -33.72 0.98 -9.72
CA GLY A 379 -33.77 -0.24 -10.51
C GLY A 379 -32.53 -1.13 -10.34
N LYS A 380 -31.33 -0.54 -10.18
CA LYS A 380 -30.10 -1.28 -9.86
C LYS A 380 -30.21 -1.92 -8.48
N ALA A 381 -30.61 -1.16 -7.46
CA ALA A 381 -30.80 -1.66 -6.09
C ALA A 381 -31.81 -2.81 -6.03
N LEU A 382 -33.00 -2.66 -6.63
CA LEU A 382 -34.02 -3.71 -6.70
C LEU A 382 -33.52 -4.99 -7.37
N LYS A 383 -32.72 -4.85 -8.44
CA LYS A 383 -32.09 -6.01 -9.09
C LYS A 383 -31.14 -6.73 -8.14
N MET A 384 -30.30 -6.00 -7.41
CA MET A 384 -29.38 -6.57 -6.43
C MET A 384 -30.15 -7.26 -5.30
N MET A 385 -31.20 -6.64 -4.75
CA MET A 385 -32.05 -7.26 -3.72
C MET A 385 -32.71 -8.56 -4.20
N ALA A 386 -33.09 -8.65 -5.48
CA ALA A 386 -33.61 -9.88 -6.05
C ALA A 386 -32.51 -10.96 -6.25
N GLU A 387 -31.30 -10.56 -6.64
CA GLU A 387 -30.14 -11.46 -6.73
C GLU A 387 -29.73 -11.99 -5.34
N ASP A 388 -29.89 -11.18 -4.30
CA ASP A 388 -29.69 -11.55 -2.89
C ASP A 388 -30.87 -12.36 -2.30
N GLY A 389 -31.92 -12.61 -3.08
CA GLY A 389 -33.07 -13.41 -2.67
C GLY A 389 -34.07 -12.70 -1.74
N LEU A 390 -33.93 -11.39 -1.54
CA LEU A 390 -34.82 -10.58 -0.70
C LEU A 390 -36.13 -10.18 -1.38
N LEU A 391 -36.14 -10.13 -2.71
CA LEU A 391 -37.32 -9.78 -3.50
C LEU A 391 -37.59 -10.81 -4.59
N GLU A 392 -38.85 -11.11 -4.82
CA GLU A 392 -39.26 -11.85 -6.01
C GLU A 392 -39.26 -10.94 -7.24
N VAL A 393 -38.77 -11.47 -8.36
CA VAL A 393 -38.68 -10.75 -9.64
C VAL A 393 -39.38 -11.52 -10.75
N LYS A 394 -40.11 -10.80 -11.61
CA LYS A 394 -40.71 -11.38 -12.82
C LYS A 394 -40.51 -10.48 -14.04
N LYS A 395 -40.45 -11.11 -15.22
CA LYS A 395 -40.42 -10.41 -16.51
C LYS A 395 -41.84 -10.11 -16.98
N GLY A 396 -42.07 -8.87 -17.38
CA GLY A 396 -43.31 -8.40 -17.98
C GLY A 396 -43.22 -8.23 -19.49
N ARG A 397 -44.26 -7.62 -20.07
CA ARG A 397 -44.29 -7.26 -21.51
C ARG A 397 -43.17 -6.26 -21.85
N ALA A 398 -42.71 -6.27 -23.10
CA ALA A 398 -41.66 -5.37 -23.60
C ALA A 398 -40.34 -5.39 -22.79
N ARG A 399 -39.92 -6.55 -22.30
CA ARG A 399 -38.69 -6.75 -21.48
C ARG A 399 -38.66 -5.96 -20.16
N SER A 400 -39.80 -5.47 -19.69
CA SER A 400 -39.89 -4.82 -18.37
C SER A 400 -39.64 -5.82 -17.24
N THR A 401 -39.03 -5.35 -16.15
CA THR A 401 -38.79 -6.14 -14.93
C THR A 401 -39.68 -5.59 -13.83
N HIS A 402 -40.43 -6.47 -13.16
CA HIS A 402 -41.27 -6.12 -12.03
C HIS A 402 -40.76 -6.82 -10.78
N TYR A 403 -40.87 -6.13 -9.65
CA TYR A 403 -40.47 -6.59 -8.34
C TYR A 403 -41.70 -6.68 -7.45
N ARG A 404 -41.80 -7.73 -6.67
CA ARG A 404 -42.89 -7.92 -5.71
C ARG A 404 -42.57 -7.11 -4.46
N ILE A 405 -43.34 -6.05 -4.18
CA ILE A 405 -43.10 -5.17 -3.03
C ILE A 405 -44.36 -5.02 -2.16
N PRO A 406 -44.21 -4.79 -0.85
CA PRO A 406 -45.32 -4.53 0.05
C PRO A 406 -45.81 -3.08 -0.11
N VAL A 407 -47.11 -2.93 -0.38
CA VAL A 407 -47.82 -1.64 -0.50
C VAL A 407 -48.89 -1.53 0.59
N ILE A 408 -49.09 -0.32 1.09
CA ILE A 408 -50.13 0.01 2.06
C ILE A 408 -51.50 -0.06 1.37
N SER A 409 -52.41 -0.82 1.96
CA SER A 409 -53.82 -0.82 1.56
C SER A 409 -54.45 0.51 1.96
N GLU A 410 -55.02 1.26 1.01
CA GLU A 410 -55.85 2.42 1.33
C GLU A 410 -57.02 1.96 2.22
N LYS A 411 -57.25 2.67 3.33
CA LYS A 411 -58.39 2.43 4.23
C LYS A 411 -59.71 2.88 3.62
#